data_AF-A0A089NF76-F1
#
_entry.id   AF-A0A089NF76-F1
#
_cell.length_a   1.000
_cell.length_b   1.000
_cell.length_c   1.000
_cell.angle_alpha   90.00
_cell.angle_beta   90.00
_cell.angle_gamma   90.00
#
_symmetry.space_group_name_H-M   'P 1'
#
loop_
_entity.id
_entity.type
_entity.pdbx_description
1 polymer ?
#
loop_
_entity_poly.entity_id
_entity_poly.type
_entity_poly.pdbx_seq_one_letter_code
_entity_poly.pdbx_strand_id
1 'polypeptide(L)'
;MTSFITLKEEIIDLSLCASCGLCAAVCPQGLLAMNGDSVSLPVFQGLEGQAADTCGSCNLCSEVCPGYDTGVMESERRIFGRNRSELERWTGIYLSTHQLSAADPEILGRAAAGGAGTILAVTALEEKLADAVIVVGRDEERPWVPKAYLADSVDRIIQCAQTSYCITPNLDLLQDGRYDKIGIIGVPCQIQGINKLLNLPEHLPSSVLADKIAFTIELGCASNTSLGGTEHLITEILGIELADVAVMRYREGQYPGQFMVRTRQGQEYYLPFYRLVEEFKKFKTFRCLACPDWWSGIADISISDGDPNIFDSSREGISAKASSTVMVRTKTGARLLELAVRRNAAKLVDYTFDNNLGLERKRQRYRSYAAKGDRRIPLAPGRDMDYSQILSDDEVIRIGIGSKQGRPAGQM
;
A
#
# COMPACT_ATOMS: atom_id res chain seq x y z
N MET A 1 21.41 20.77 10.01
CA MET A 1 20.88 20.62 11.38
C MET A 1 20.03 19.37 11.40
N THR A 2 20.20 18.48 12.38
CA THR A 2 19.45 17.21 12.51
C THR A 2 18.22 17.44 13.39
N SER A 3 17.08 17.72 12.77
CA SER A 3 15.78 17.92 13.45
C SER A 3 14.63 17.65 12.47
N PHE A 4 13.39 17.94 12.89
CA PHE A 4 12.23 17.98 11.98
C PHE A 4 12.48 18.85 10.72
N ILE A 5 13.35 19.88 10.81
CA ILE A 5 13.70 20.74 9.68
C ILE A 5 14.31 19.93 8.53
N THR A 6 15.13 18.90 8.81
CA THR A 6 15.66 18.02 7.75
C THR A 6 14.53 17.29 7.03
N LEU A 7 13.58 16.72 7.78
CA LEU A 7 12.43 16.03 7.19
C LEU A 7 11.61 17.01 6.34
N LYS A 8 11.40 18.22 6.85
CA LYS A 8 10.65 19.26 6.15
C LYS A 8 11.32 19.65 4.83
N GLU A 9 12.56 20.13 4.89
CA GLU A 9 13.28 20.67 3.73
C GLU A 9 13.60 19.59 2.69
N GLU A 10 13.98 18.38 3.12
CA GLU A 10 14.41 17.34 2.19
C GLU A 10 13.28 16.48 1.65
N ILE A 11 12.15 16.40 2.35
CA ILE A 11 11.06 15.49 1.99
C ILE A 11 9.74 16.22 1.78
N ILE A 12 9.27 17.00 2.75
CA ILE A 12 7.93 17.61 2.70
C ILE A 12 7.88 18.69 1.62
N ASP A 13 8.81 19.64 1.66
CA ASP A 13 8.86 20.79 0.74
C ASP A 13 9.14 20.34 -0.70
N LEU A 14 9.82 19.20 -0.88
CA LEU A 14 10.05 18.59 -2.18
C LEU A 14 8.89 17.71 -2.67
N SER A 15 7.78 17.64 -1.91
CA SER A 15 6.59 16.82 -2.20
C SER A 15 6.86 15.31 -2.29
N LEU A 16 7.85 14.84 -1.53
CA LEU A 16 8.30 13.44 -1.48
C LEU A 16 7.68 12.63 -0.33
N CYS A 17 6.93 13.28 0.56
CA CYS A 17 6.28 12.60 1.69
C CYS A 17 5.25 11.57 1.19
N ALA A 18 5.32 10.36 1.76
CA ALA A 18 4.37 9.27 1.49
C ALA A 18 3.14 9.29 2.41
N SER A 19 3.06 10.24 3.35
CA SER A 19 1.94 10.39 4.30
C SER A 19 1.66 9.14 5.13
N CYS A 20 2.70 8.40 5.55
CA CYS A 20 2.52 7.12 6.24
C CYS A 20 2.33 7.22 7.77
N GLY A 21 2.73 8.32 8.40
CA GLY A 21 2.63 8.52 9.86
C GLY A 21 3.81 8.02 10.69
N LEU A 22 4.75 7.26 10.11
CA LEU A 22 5.84 6.64 10.89
C LEU A 22 6.75 7.65 11.61
N CYS A 23 6.98 8.83 11.01
CA CYS A 23 7.76 9.90 11.62
C CYS A 23 7.12 10.41 12.93
N ALA A 24 5.79 10.47 13.00
CA ALA A 24 5.07 10.77 14.23
C ALA A 24 5.25 9.63 15.25
N ALA A 25 5.16 8.38 14.78
CA ALA A 25 5.31 7.20 15.62
C ALA A 25 6.67 7.16 16.35
N VAL A 26 7.77 7.40 15.63
CA VAL A 26 9.13 7.26 16.17
C VAL A 26 9.62 8.48 16.94
N CYS A 27 8.86 9.58 17.00
CA CYS A 27 9.26 10.79 17.68
C CYS A 27 9.27 10.56 19.20
N PRO A 28 10.44 10.51 19.88
CA PRO A 28 10.48 10.15 21.29
C PRO A 28 9.81 11.18 22.21
N GLN A 29 9.78 12.43 21.76
CA GLN A 29 9.20 13.56 22.49
C GLN A 29 7.75 13.85 22.07
N GLY A 30 7.17 13.08 21.14
CA GLY A 30 5.80 13.28 20.67
C GLY A 30 5.57 14.65 20.01
N LEU A 31 6.59 15.25 19.39
CA LEU A 31 6.52 16.60 18.80
C LEU A 31 5.89 16.63 17.40
N LEU A 32 5.50 15.48 16.85
CA LEU A 32 5.02 15.36 15.48
C LEU A 32 3.63 14.72 15.47
N ALA A 33 2.73 15.27 14.65
CA ALA A 33 1.44 14.68 14.37
C ALA A 33 1.10 14.78 12.89
N MET A 34 0.18 13.92 12.43
CA MET A 34 -0.36 13.99 11.07
C MET A 34 -1.52 14.99 11.04
N ASN A 35 -1.50 15.94 10.09
CA ASN A 35 -2.58 16.92 9.96
C ASN A 35 -3.84 16.31 9.30
N GLY A 36 -4.96 17.04 9.35
CA GLY A 36 -6.26 16.60 8.84
C GLY A 36 -6.55 16.95 7.38
N ASP A 37 -5.54 17.33 6.60
CA ASP A 37 -5.72 17.81 5.22
C ASP A 37 -6.04 16.66 4.24
N SER A 38 -6.50 17.01 3.03
CA SER A 38 -6.81 16.04 1.97
C SER A 38 -5.62 15.14 1.58
N VAL A 39 -4.40 15.64 1.79
CA VAL A 39 -3.16 14.87 1.81
C VAL A 39 -2.52 15.12 3.18
N SER A 40 -2.68 14.16 4.08
CA SER A 40 -2.17 14.31 5.44
C SER A 40 -0.64 14.37 5.46
N LEU A 41 -0.07 15.37 6.12
CA LEU A 41 1.38 15.58 6.25
C LEU A 41 1.78 15.68 7.72
N PRO A 42 3.01 15.29 8.07
CA PRO A 42 3.51 15.48 9.41
C PRO A 42 3.75 16.97 9.69
N VAL A 43 3.26 17.44 10.82
CA VAL A 43 3.42 18.80 11.32
C VAL A 43 4.08 18.79 12.70
N PHE A 44 4.88 19.82 12.97
CA PHE A 44 5.51 20.03 14.26
C PHE A 44 4.51 20.63 15.26
N GLN A 45 4.36 20.01 16.43
CA GLN A 45 3.43 20.40 17.49
C GLN A 45 4.01 21.50 18.39
N GLY A 46 4.45 22.59 17.78
CA GLY A 46 5.04 23.73 18.45
C GLY A 46 5.39 24.84 17.48
N LEU A 47 6.19 25.81 17.92
CA LEU A 47 6.74 26.81 17.01
C LEU A 47 7.82 26.15 16.15
N GLU A 48 7.59 26.02 14.84
CA GLU A 48 8.51 25.35 13.91
C GLU A 48 9.94 25.92 13.98
N GLY A 49 10.09 27.23 14.20
CA GLY A 49 11.39 27.88 14.40
C GLY A 49 12.18 27.40 15.62
N GLN A 50 11.54 26.71 16.57
CA GLN A 50 12.16 26.11 17.75
C GLN A 50 12.42 24.61 17.57
N ALA A 51 12.13 24.02 16.40
CA ALA A 51 12.30 22.60 16.18
C ALA A 51 13.78 22.16 16.31
N ALA A 52 14.73 23.00 15.89
CA ALA A 52 16.16 22.72 16.07
C ALA A 52 16.54 22.60 17.55
N ASP A 53 16.07 23.53 18.39
CA ASP A 53 16.38 23.52 19.82
C ASP A 53 15.65 22.39 20.56
N THR A 54 14.39 22.15 20.22
CA THR A 54 13.53 21.16 20.91
C THR A 54 13.88 19.72 20.52
N CYS A 55 14.20 19.46 19.25
CA CYS A 55 14.67 18.14 18.82
C CYS A 55 16.10 17.85 19.29
N GLY A 56 16.91 18.89 19.54
CA GLY A 56 18.34 18.74 19.81
C GLY A 56 19.05 18.07 18.64
N SER A 57 19.69 16.93 18.89
CA SER A 57 20.38 16.13 17.87
C SER A 57 19.52 15.04 17.22
N CYS A 58 18.25 14.88 17.62
CA CYS A 58 17.38 13.80 17.14
C CYS A 58 16.95 13.99 15.68
N ASN A 59 17.18 12.97 14.85
CA ASN A 59 16.81 12.90 13.43
C ASN A 59 15.97 11.68 13.06
N LEU A 60 15.49 10.89 14.03
CA LEU A 60 14.78 9.62 13.80
C LEU A 60 13.65 9.72 12.75
N CYS A 61 12.89 10.82 12.77
CA CYS A 61 11.82 11.08 11.82
C CYS A 61 12.28 11.11 10.35
N SER A 62 13.50 11.58 10.09
CA SER A 62 14.15 11.60 8.79
C SER A 62 14.80 10.26 8.47
N GLU A 63 15.40 9.59 9.46
CA GLU A 63 16.07 8.29 9.28
C GLU A 63 15.09 7.21 8.83
N VAL A 64 13.90 7.13 9.43
CA VAL A 64 12.88 6.16 9.03
C VAL A 64 12.08 6.58 7.79
N CYS A 65 12.27 7.81 7.30
CA CYS A 65 11.47 8.32 6.19
C CYS A 65 11.88 7.66 4.85
N PRO A 66 10.94 7.04 4.12
CA PRO A 66 11.21 6.44 2.81
C PRO A 66 11.02 7.44 1.65
N GLY A 67 10.94 8.74 1.96
CA GLY A 67 10.56 9.80 1.03
C GLY A 67 11.56 10.04 -0.10
N TYR A 68 12.86 9.90 0.19
CA TYR A 68 13.91 9.97 -0.83
C TYR A 68 14.66 8.65 -0.93
N ASP A 69 15.48 8.33 0.08
CA ASP A 69 16.08 7.01 0.22
C ASP A 69 15.06 6.03 0.80
N THR A 70 14.72 5.02 0.02
CA THR A 70 13.74 3.98 0.36
C THR A 70 14.27 2.94 1.34
N GLY A 71 15.60 2.88 1.57
CA GLY A 71 16.23 1.91 2.46
C GLY A 71 16.17 0.45 1.98
N VAL A 72 15.70 0.21 0.75
CA VAL A 72 15.45 -1.14 0.24
C VAL A 72 16.75 -1.94 0.14
N MET A 73 17.85 -1.33 -0.34
CA MET A 73 19.12 -2.05 -0.52
C MET A 73 19.70 -2.55 0.82
N GLU A 74 19.58 -1.77 1.88
CA GLU A 74 20.00 -2.20 3.22
C GLU A 74 19.08 -3.32 3.74
N SER A 75 17.78 -3.13 3.60
CA SER A 75 16.77 -4.08 4.04
C SER A 75 16.90 -5.44 3.34
N GLU A 76 17.21 -5.46 2.05
CA GLU A 76 17.47 -6.71 1.32
C GLU A 76 18.70 -7.46 1.83
N ARG A 77 19.78 -6.75 2.17
CA ARG A 77 20.95 -7.39 2.78
C ARG A 77 20.59 -8.01 4.12
N ARG A 78 19.80 -7.32 4.95
CA ARG A 78 19.31 -7.86 6.23
C ARG A 78 18.41 -9.08 6.05
N ILE A 79 17.45 -9.02 5.13
CA ILE A 79 16.41 -10.05 4.98
C ILE A 79 16.91 -11.26 4.17
N PHE A 80 17.64 -11.02 3.08
CA PHE A 80 17.99 -12.03 2.08
C PHE A 80 19.50 -12.32 1.98
N GLY A 81 20.35 -11.54 2.65
CA GLY A 81 21.81 -11.67 2.57
C GLY A 81 22.43 -11.19 1.25
N ARG A 82 21.62 -10.64 0.34
CA ARG A 82 22.05 -10.09 -0.95
C ARG A 82 21.09 -9.01 -1.43
N ASN A 83 21.53 -8.22 -2.40
CA ASN A 83 20.65 -7.32 -3.14
C ASN A 83 20.04 -7.99 -4.38
N ARG A 84 18.93 -7.42 -4.85
CA ARG A 84 18.28 -7.86 -6.08
C ARG A 84 19.17 -7.67 -7.30
N SER A 85 19.06 -8.58 -8.26
CA SER A 85 19.64 -8.45 -9.60
C SER A 85 18.84 -7.47 -10.46
N GLU A 86 19.35 -7.15 -11.66
CA GLU A 86 18.64 -6.30 -12.62
C GLU A 86 17.30 -6.92 -13.08
N LEU A 87 17.23 -8.24 -13.23
CA LEU A 87 16.00 -8.97 -13.56
C LEU A 87 14.96 -8.91 -12.45
N GLU A 88 15.41 -8.80 -11.19
CA GLU A 88 14.56 -8.72 -10.02
C GLU A 88 14.18 -7.27 -9.66
N ARG A 89 14.60 -6.26 -10.44
CA ARG A 89 14.41 -4.82 -10.14
C ARG A 89 12.99 -4.48 -9.71
N TRP A 90 12.00 -4.98 -10.44
CA TRP A 90 10.59 -4.64 -10.27
C TRP A 90 9.79 -5.61 -9.39
N THR A 91 10.24 -6.87 -9.30
CA THR A 91 9.58 -7.93 -8.55
C THR A 91 10.17 -8.10 -7.15
N GLY A 92 11.43 -7.75 -6.95
CA GLY A 92 12.23 -8.03 -5.75
C GLY A 92 12.64 -9.50 -5.66
N ILE A 93 13.32 -9.85 -4.57
CA ILE A 93 13.69 -11.23 -4.26
C ILE A 93 12.48 -11.95 -3.67
N TYR A 94 12.19 -13.17 -4.13
CA TYR A 94 11.07 -13.97 -3.64
C TYR A 94 11.38 -15.47 -3.65
N LEU A 95 10.57 -16.22 -2.91
CA LEU A 95 10.66 -17.68 -2.78
C LEU A 95 9.67 -18.40 -3.71
N SER A 96 8.43 -17.90 -3.79
CA SER A 96 7.39 -18.47 -4.66
C SER A 96 6.28 -17.47 -4.97
N THR A 97 5.48 -17.77 -6.00
CA THR A 97 4.30 -17.00 -6.41
C THR A 97 3.09 -17.92 -6.61
N HIS A 98 1.92 -17.44 -6.22
CA HIS A 98 0.66 -18.20 -6.21
C HIS A 98 -0.51 -17.30 -6.63
N GLN A 99 -1.58 -17.90 -7.13
CA GLN A 99 -2.91 -17.29 -7.12
C GLN A 99 -3.67 -17.80 -5.90
N LEU A 100 -4.25 -16.89 -5.13
CA LEU A 100 -4.99 -17.18 -3.91
C LEU A 100 -6.44 -16.71 -4.04
N SER A 101 -7.38 -17.57 -3.65
CA SER A 101 -8.77 -17.18 -3.39
C SER A 101 -9.19 -17.63 -1.99
N ALA A 102 -9.83 -16.74 -1.23
CA ALA A 102 -10.44 -17.07 0.05
C ALA A 102 -11.49 -18.18 -0.14
N ALA A 103 -11.50 -19.14 0.78
CA ALA A 103 -12.44 -20.27 0.72
C ALA A 103 -13.85 -19.88 1.18
N ASP A 104 -13.94 -18.93 2.11
CA ASP A 104 -15.20 -18.38 2.62
C ASP A 104 -15.84 -17.41 1.58
N PRO A 105 -17.05 -17.71 1.08
CA PRO A 105 -17.76 -16.84 0.14
C PRO A 105 -18.08 -15.45 0.69
N GLU A 106 -18.28 -15.28 2.00
CA GLU A 106 -18.55 -13.97 2.59
C GLU A 106 -17.31 -13.08 2.52
N ILE A 107 -16.15 -13.62 2.91
CA ILE A 107 -14.87 -12.91 2.83
C ILE A 107 -14.56 -12.58 1.37
N LEU A 108 -14.75 -13.56 0.47
CA LEU A 108 -14.50 -13.36 -0.96
C LEU A 108 -15.42 -12.28 -1.55
N GLY A 109 -16.70 -12.25 -1.17
CA GLY A 109 -17.68 -11.25 -1.63
C GLY A 109 -17.45 -9.84 -1.09
N ARG A 110 -16.70 -9.68 0.01
CA ARG A 110 -16.32 -8.38 0.56
C ARG A 110 -14.93 -7.92 0.10
N ALA A 111 -14.12 -8.82 -0.43
CA ALA A 111 -12.76 -8.52 -0.85
C ALA A 111 -12.72 -7.78 -2.19
N ALA A 112 -11.63 -7.05 -2.41
CA ALA A 112 -11.37 -6.37 -3.66
C ALA A 112 -10.97 -7.31 -4.83
N ALA A 113 -10.53 -8.52 -4.51
CA ALA A 113 -9.98 -9.53 -5.42
C ALA A 113 -10.11 -10.89 -4.71
N GLY A 114 -9.09 -11.77 -4.77
CA GLY A 114 -9.10 -13.08 -4.10
C GLY A 114 -9.10 -13.08 -2.56
N GLY A 115 -9.11 -11.93 -1.88
CA GLY A 115 -9.21 -11.87 -0.42
C GLY A 115 -7.92 -12.19 0.36
N ALA A 116 -6.76 -12.20 -0.29
CA ALA A 116 -5.48 -12.56 0.33
C ALA A 116 -5.15 -11.74 1.59
N GLY A 117 -5.24 -10.40 1.52
CA GLY A 117 -4.92 -9.55 2.68
C GLY A 117 -5.82 -9.82 3.88
N THR A 118 -7.13 -9.97 3.63
CA THR A 118 -8.13 -10.27 4.67
C THR A 118 -7.88 -11.64 5.29
N ILE A 119 -7.75 -12.70 4.48
CA ILE A 119 -7.63 -14.06 5.02
C ILE A 119 -6.31 -14.31 5.73
N LEU A 120 -5.21 -13.70 5.27
CA LEU A 120 -3.91 -13.79 5.93
C LEU A 120 -3.92 -13.03 7.27
N ALA A 121 -4.59 -11.88 7.34
CA ALA A 121 -4.77 -11.16 8.62
C ALA A 121 -5.65 -11.95 9.61
N VAL A 122 -6.78 -12.51 9.14
CA VAL A 122 -7.64 -13.39 9.95
C VAL A 122 -6.85 -14.58 10.48
N THR A 123 -6.11 -15.26 9.59
CA THR A 123 -5.25 -16.39 9.97
C THR A 123 -4.24 -15.99 11.03
N ALA A 124 -3.61 -14.82 10.90
CA ALA A 124 -2.61 -14.35 11.86
C ALA A 124 -3.20 -14.11 13.27
N LEU A 125 -4.43 -13.58 13.37
CA LEU A 125 -5.10 -13.42 14.66
C LEU A 125 -5.52 -14.76 15.26
N GLU A 126 -6.15 -15.63 14.47
CA GLU A 126 -6.64 -16.94 14.94
C GLU A 126 -5.51 -17.86 15.41
N GLU A 127 -4.36 -17.81 14.71
CA GLU A 127 -3.15 -18.56 15.05
C GLU A 127 -2.26 -17.84 16.07
N LYS A 128 -2.71 -16.70 16.60
CA LYS A 128 -2.00 -15.89 17.62
C LYS A 128 -0.58 -15.51 17.19
N LEU A 129 -0.38 -15.28 15.89
CA LEU A 129 0.86 -14.74 15.33
C LEU A 129 0.95 -13.23 15.54
N ALA A 130 -0.20 -12.56 15.63
CA ALA A 130 -0.33 -11.16 16.00
C ALA A 130 -1.52 -10.98 16.96
N ASP A 131 -1.43 -9.95 17.81
CA ASP A 131 -2.50 -9.52 18.70
C ASP A 131 -3.45 -8.54 17.99
N ALA A 132 -2.92 -7.77 17.04
CA ALA A 132 -3.67 -6.86 16.19
C ALA A 132 -3.03 -6.73 14.80
N VAL A 133 -3.80 -6.28 13.81
CA VAL A 133 -3.31 -5.96 12.47
C VAL A 133 -3.67 -4.53 12.12
N ILE A 134 -2.69 -3.75 11.65
CA ILE A 134 -2.95 -2.43 11.05
C ILE A 134 -3.66 -2.65 9.71
N VAL A 135 -4.90 -2.19 9.63
CA VAL A 135 -5.77 -2.24 8.45
C VAL A 135 -6.35 -0.86 8.15
N VAL A 136 -6.83 -0.66 6.93
CA VAL A 136 -7.51 0.58 6.53
C VAL A 136 -8.96 0.26 6.19
N GLY A 137 -9.87 0.87 6.95
CA GLY A 137 -11.31 0.85 6.69
C GLY A 137 -11.81 2.25 6.36
N ARG A 138 -13.04 2.53 6.78
CA ARG A 138 -13.69 3.83 6.64
C ARG A 138 -13.95 4.45 8.00
N ASP A 139 -13.99 5.76 8.04
CA ASP A 139 -14.54 6.47 9.19
C ASP A 139 -16.04 6.18 9.32
N GLU A 140 -16.51 5.97 10.55
CA GLU A 140 -17.89 5.55 10.84
C GLU A 140 -18.89 6.70 10.62
N GLU A 141 -18.47 7.95 10.83
CA GLU A 141 -19.31 9.14 10.66
C GLU A 141 -19.18 9.73 9.25
N ARG A 142 -18.00 9.59 8.65
CA ARG A 142 -17.66 10.06 7.30
C ARG A 142 -17.21 8.89 6.41
N PRO A 143 -18.12 8.05 5.89
CA PRO A 143 -17.77 6.82 5.18
C PRO A 143 -16.88 6.99 3.93
N TRP A 144 -16.80 8.20 3.38
CA TRP A 144 -15.91 8.51 2.26
C TRP A 144 -14.46 8.75 2.68
N VAL A 145 -14.21 9.03 3.95
CA VAL A 145 -12.88 9.26 4.52
C VAL A 145 -12.27 7.91 4.92
N PRO A 146 -11.08 7.54 4.45
CA PRO A 146 -10.41 6.33 4.90
C PRO A 146 -9.89 6.51 6.33
N LYS A 147 -9.86 5.41 7.09
CA LYS A 147 -9.38 5.42 8.48
C LYS A 147 -8.58 4.18 8.79
N ALA A 148 -7.41 4.36 9.38
CA ALA A 148 -6.59 3.26 9.86
C ALA A 148 -7.12 2.74 11.20
N TYR A 149 -7.01 1.44 11.42
CA TYR A 149 -7.40 0.76 12.64
C TYR A 149 -6.34 -0.27 13.03
N LEU A 150 -6.14 -0.45 14.34
CA LEU A 150 -5.57 -1.67 14.89
C LEU A 150 -6.73 -2.65 15.12
N ALA A 151 -6.89 -3.59 14.20
CA ALA A 151 -7.93 -4.59 14.25
C ALA A 151 -7.45 -5.83 15.03
N ASP A 152 -8.09 -6.10 16.16
CA ASP A 152 -7.85 -7.21 17.09
C ASP A 152 -8.95 -8.30 17.02
N SER A 153 -9.86 -8.16 16.07
CA SER A 153 -10.99 -9.08 15.86
C SER A 153 -11.20 -9.40 14.38
N VAL A 154 -11.64 -10.63 14.12
CA VAL A 154 -11.95 -11.13 12.77
C VAL A 154 -13.00 -10.25 12.10
N ASP A 155 -14.07 -9.89 12.82
CA ASP A 155 -15.14 -9.04 12.30
C ASP A 155 -14.63 -7.68 11.84
N ARG A 156 -13.74 -7.05 12.60
CA ARG A 156 -13.15 -5.76 12.22
C ARG A 156 -12.25 -5.89 10.99
N ILE A 157 -11.48 -6.97 10.86
CA ILE A 157 -10.67 -7.24 9.66
C ILE A 157 -11.57 -7.40 8.42
N ILE A 158 -12.66 -8.17 8.54
CA ILE A 158 -13.62 -8.39 7.44
C ILE A 158 -14.36 -7.10 7.08
N GLN A 159 -14.72 -6.27 8.07
CA GLN A 159 -15.34 -4.97 7.85
C GLN A 159 -14.44 -4.01 7.06
N CYS A 160 -13.12 -4.09 7.28
CA CYS A 160 -12.11 -3.30 6.56
C CYS A 160 -11.70 -3.93 5.22
N ALA A 161 -12.31 -5.03 4.78
CA ALA A 161 -12.00 -5.64 3.49
C ALA A 161 -12.30 -4.70 2.32
N GLN A 162 -11.47 -4.84 1.27
CA GLN A 162 -11.33 -4.04 0.04
C GLN A 162 -10.19 -3.03 0.03
N THR A 163 -9.81 -2.59 -1.17
CA THR A 163 -8.76 -1.57 -1.35
C THR A 163 -9.31 -0.19 -1.02
N SER A 164 -8.57 0.61 -0.25
CA SER A 164 -8.77 2.06 -0.19
C SER A 164 -7.86 2.75 -1.20
N TYR A 165 -8.43 3.43 -2.19
CA TYR A 165 -7.70 4.25 -3.17
C TYR A 165 -7.54 5.70 -2.71
N CYS A 166 -7.30 5.90 -1.41
CA CYS A 166 -6.99 7.21 -0.85
C CYS A 166 -5.78 7.07 0.07
N ILE A 167 -4.93 8.11 0.11
CA ILE A 167 -3.79 8.19 1.04
C ILE A 167 -4.30 8.15 2.47
N THR A 168 -3.68 7.33 3.31
CA THR A 168 -4.09 7.14 4.72
C THR A 168 -2.86 6.90 5.57
N PRO A 169 -2.52 7.81 6.49
CA PRO A 169 -1.54 7.54 7.54
C PRO A 169 -2.03 6.38 8.41
N ASN A 170 -1.14 5.44 8.71
CA ASN A 170 -1.49 4.25 9.47
C ASN A 170 -0.37 3.75 10.40
N LEU A 171 0.88 4.18 10.20
CA LEU A 171 2.02 3.70 10.97
C LEU A 171 2.21 4.45 12.29
N ASP A 172 1.55 5.60 12.46
CA ASP A 172 1.44 6.30 13.75
C ASP A 172 0.75 5.43 14.82
N LEU A 173 -0.14 4.53 14.40
CA LEU A 173 -0.80 3.57 15.30
C LEU A 173 0.17 2.60 16.00
N LEU A 174 1.43 2.46 15.57
CA LEU A 174 2.41 1.61 16.25
C LEU A 174 2.71 2.07 17.70
N GLN A 175 2.46 3.34 18.01
CA GLN A 175 2.60 3.88 19.37
C GLN A 175 1.59 3.30 20.36
N ASP A 176 0.52 2.66 19.89
CA ASP A 176 -0.50 2.09 20.74
C ASP A 176 0.09 1.02 21.67
N GLY A 177 -0.02 1.26 22.98
CA GLY A 177 0.55 0.41 24.03
C GLY A 177 -0.26 -0.84 24.36
N ARG A 178 -1.39 -1.09 23.68
CA ARG A 178 -2.27 -2.24 23.96
C ARG A 178 -1.79 -3.55 23.37
N TYR A 179 -0.89 -3.51 22.37
CA TYR A 179 -0.48 -4.68 21.60
C TYR A 179 1.04 -4.79 21.49
N ASP A 180 1.53 -6.02 21.61
CA ASP A 180 2.95 -6.35 21.55
C ASP A 180 3.34 -7.03 20.24
N LYS A 181 2.38 -7.62 19.51
CA LYS A 181 2.59 -8.23 18.19
C LYS A 181 1.61 -7.67 17.18
N ILE A 182 2.09 -6.78 16.34
CA ILE A 182 1.30 -6.06 15.34
C ILE A 182 1.68 -6.56 13.94
N GLY A 183 0.69 -7.10 13.23
CA GLY A 183 0.78 -7.34 11.79
C GLY A 183 0.54 -6.04 11.01
N ILE A 184 1.24 -5.85 9.89
CA ILE A 184 1.09 -4.65 9.07
C ILE A 184 0.63 -5.03 7.67
N ILE A 185 -0.52 -4.51 7.24
CA ILE A 185 -0.91 -4.50 5.82
C ILE A 185 -0.73 -3.08 5.31
N GLY A 186 0.21 -2.89 4.38
CA GLY A 186 0.55 -1.57 3.87
C GLY A 186 0.83 -1.54 2.38
N VAL A 187 0.97 -0.34 1.83
CA VAL A 187 1.53 -0.13 0.48
C VAL A 187 3.06 -0.10 0.54
N PRO A 188 3.78 -0.20 -0.60
CA PRO A 188 5.25 -0.36 -0.62
C PRO A 188 6.00 0.70 0.18
N CYS A 189 5.58 1.96 0.08
CA CYS A 189 6.21 3.06 0.81
C CYS A 189 6.03 2.96 2.34
N GLN A 190 4.95 2.36 2.82
CA GLN A 190 4.78 2.09 4.25
C GLN A 190 5.72 0.97 4.70
N ILE A 191 5.80 -0.13 3.93
CA ILE A 191 6.73 -1.24 4.21
C ILE A 191 8.19 -0.82 4.13
N GLN A 192 8.54 0.11 3.23
CA GLN A 192 9.87 0.74 3.20
C GLN A 192 10.19 1.45 4.51
N GLY A 193 9.28 2.31 5.01
CA GLY A 193 9.48 2.98 6.29
C GLY A 193 9.63 2.00 7.46
N ILE A 194 8.78 0.98 7.50
CA ILE A 194 8.88 -0.10 8.51
C ILE A 194 10.22 -0.80 8.47
N ASN A 195 10.73 -1.13 7.29
CA ASN A 195 12.02 -1.79 7.19
C ASN A 195 13.19 -0.86 7.53
N LYS A 196 13.09 0.45 7.27
CA LYS A 196 14.06 1.43 7.77
C LYS A 196 14.07 1.49 9.31
N LEU A 197 12.89 1.43 9.95
CA LEU A 197 12.78 1.27 11.40
C LEU A 197 13.48 -0.02 11.88
N LEU A 198 13.24 -1.15 11.21
CA LEU A 198 13.89 -2.44 11.53
C LEU A 198 15.40 -2.47 11.26
N ASN A 199 15.95 -1.51 10.50
CA ASN A 199 17.39 -1.38 10.26
C ASN A 199 18.06 -0.50 11.32
N LEU A 200 17.29 0.23 12.15
CA LEU A 200 17.87 1.09 13.17
C LEU A 200 18.57 0.28 14.27
N PRO A 201 19.62 0.83 14.91
CA PRO A 201 20.26 0.19 16.04
C PRO A 201 19.29 -0.07 17.22
N GLU A 202 19.39 -1.24 17.83
CA GLU A 202 18.50 -1.71 18.91
C GLU A 202 18.51 -0.83 20.18
N HIS A 203 19.56 -0.04 20.39
CA HIS A 203 19.70 0.85 21.56
C HIS A 203 18.93 2.17 21.43
N LEU A 204 18.36 2.47 20.26
CA LEU A 204 17.57 3.69 20.07
C LEU A 204 16.18 3.55 20.67
N PRO A 205 15.54 4.63 21.18
CA PRO A 205 14.20 4.56 21.76
C PRO A 205 13.11 3.99 20.83
N SER A 206 13.32 4.06 19.50
CA SER A 206 12.41 3.52 18.50
C SER A 206 12.42 1.98 18.42
N SER A 207 13.39 1.28 19.03
CA SER A 207 13.46 -0.19 18.99
C SER A 207 12.23 -0.86 19.60
N VAL A 208 11.59 -0.24 20.60
CA VAL A 208 10.33 -0.73 21.17
C VAL A 208 9.22 -0.84 20.11
N LEU A 209 9.20 0.03 19.11
CA LEU A 209 8.25 -0.07 18.00
C LEU A 209 8.66 -1.15 16.99
N ALA A 210 9.97 -1.36 16.80
CA ALA A 210 10.50 -2.40 15.94
C ALA A 210 10.13 -3.80 16.45
N ASP A 211 10.28 -4.01 17.77
CA ASP A 211 9.97 -5.27 18.47
C ASP A 211 8.50 -5.68 18.36
N LYS A 212 7.61 -4.71 18.15
CA LYS A 212 6.18 -4.98 17.95
C LYS A 212 5.84 -5.62 16.61
N ILE A 213 6.71 -5.55 15.60
CA ILE A 213 6.34 -5.94 14.24
C ILE A 213 6.38 -7.46 14.10
N ALA A 214 5.20 -8.09 13.98
CA ALA A 214 5.08 -9.54 13.88
C ALA A 214 5.27 -10.05 12.45
N PHE A 215 4.69 -9.35 11.47
CA PHE A 215 4.81 -9.64 10.05
C PHE A 215 4.39 -8.43 9.20
N THR A 216 4.76 -8.45 7.92
CA THR A 216 4.44 -7.41 6.93
C THR A 216 3.85 -8.00 5.66
N ILE A 217 2.71 -7.45 5.22
CA ILE A 217 2.09 -7.74 3.93
C ILE A 217 2.04 -6.44 3.13
N GLU A 218 2.58 -6.44 1.91
CA GLU A 218 2.48 -5.28 1.02
C GLU A 218 1.45 -5.47 -0.10
N LEU A 219 0.71 -4.41 -0.41
CA LEU A 219 -0.21 -4.33 -1.53
C LEU A 219 0.50 -3.75 -2.77
N GLY A 220 0.29 -4.36 -3.94
CA GLY A 220 0.78 -3.84 -5.22
C GLY A 220 0.16 -2.47 -5.51
N CYS A 221 0.99 -1.43 -5.63
CA CYS A 221 0.53 -0.04 -5.67
C CYS A 221 1.04 0.70 -6.91
N ALA A 222 0.13 0.94 -7.86
CA ALA A 222 0.42 1.78 -9.02
C ALA A 222 0.43 3.29 -8.67
N SER A 223 -0.47 3.71 -7.79
CA SER A 223 -0.54 5.07 -7.24
C SER A 223 -1.69 5.15 -6.23
N ASN A 224 -1.61 6.13 -5.33
CA ASN A 224 -2.71 6.53 -4.47
C ASN A 224 -3.14 7.97 -4.77
N THR A 225 -4.29 8.42 -4.27
CA THR A 225 -4.82 9.77 -4.49
C THR A 225 -5.12 10.50 -3.19
N SER A 226 -5.26 11.82 -3.27
CA SER A 226 -5.79 12.63 -2.17
C SER A 226 -7.27 12.32 -1.89
N LEU A 227 -7.76 12.68 -0.71
CA LEU A 227 -9.17 12.57 -0.35
C LEU A 227 -10.09 13.26 -1.37
N GLY A 228 -9.62 14.39 -1.91
CA GLY A 228 -10.32 15.16 -2.93
C GLY A 228 -10.68 14.35 -4.18
N GLY A 229 -9.94 13.29 -4.51
CA GLY A 229 -10.32 12.41 -5.62
C GLY A 229 -11.57 11.59 -5.34
N THR A 230 -11.76 11.15 -4.10
CA THR A 230 -12.98 10.45 -3.67
C THR A 230 -14.14 11.42 -3.55
N GLU A 231 -13.90 12.59 -2.99
CA GLU A 231 -14.91 13.65 -2.89
C GLU A 231 -15.41 14.05 -4.28
N HIS A 232 -14.51 14.25 -5.25
CA HIS A 232 -14.85 14.54 -6.66
C HIS A 232 -15.74 13.47 -7.30
N LEU A 233 -15.49 12.18 -7.05
CA LEU A 233 -16.38 11.13 -7.55
C LEU A 233 -17.79 11.23 -6.96
N ILE A 234 -17.91 11.62 -5.70
CA ILE A 234 -19.19 11.70 -5.00
C ILE A 234 -19.94 12.97 -5.40
N THR A 235 -19.29 14.13 -5.35
CA THR A 235 -19.93 15.43 -5.57
C THR A 235 -20.09 15.75 -7.05
N GLU A 236 -19.01 15.69 -7.83
CA GLU A 236 -19.01 16.17 -9.23
C GLU A 236 -19.51 15.12 -10.23
N ILE A 237 -19.22 13.84 -9.97
CA ILE A 237 -19.60 12.76 -10.91
C ILE A 237 -20.98 12.17 -10.57
N LEU A 238 -21.25 11.91 -9.29
CA LEU A 238 -22.53 11.33 -8.86
C LEU A 238 -23.56 12.38 -8.40
N GLY A 239 -23.16 13.64 -8.15
CA GLY A 239 -24.08 14.69 -7.74
C GLY A 239 -24.60 14.53 -6.31
N ILE A 240 -23.82 13.92 -5.42
CA ILE A 240 -24.22 13.60 -4.04
C ILE A 240 -23.50 14.53 -3.06
N GLU A 241 -24.24 15.13 -2.14
CA GLU A 241 -23.67 15.86 -1.02
C GLU A 241 -22.96 14.90 -0.06
N LEU A 242 -21.74 15.23 0.39
CA LEU A 242 -20.99 14.38 1.32
C LEU A 242 -21.78 14.10 2.61
N ALA A 243 -22.52 15.10 3.08
CA ALA A 243 -23.40 15.01 4.24
C ALA A 243 -24.59 14.04 4.06
N ASP A 244 -24.82 13.52 2.86
CA ASP A 244 -25.85 12.51 2.56
C ASP A 244 -25.27 11.10 2.41
N VAL A 245 -23.95 10.92 2.38
CA VAL A 245 -23.30 9.61 2.23
C VAL A 245 -23.44 8.77 3.51
N ALA A 246 -24.12 7.62 3.41
CA ALA A 246 -24.27 6.65 4.50
C ALA A 246 -23.33 5.44 4.35
N VAL A 247 -23.06 4.99 3.11
CA VAL A 247 -22.10 3.90 2.83
C VAL A 247 -21.33 4.24 1.56
N MET A 248 -20.03 3.95 1.54
CA MET A 248 -19.21 4.05 0.34
C MET A 248 -18.29 2.84 0.21
N ARG A 249 -18.21 2.29 -1.01
CA ARG A 249 -17.32 1.19 -1.37
C ARG A 249 -16.67 1.44 -2.72
N TYR A 250 -15.38 1.12 -2.83
CA TYR A 250 -14.67 1.26 -4.10
C TYR A 250 -14.89 0.08 -5.05
N ARG A 251 -15.17 -1.10 -4.50
CA ARG A 251 -15.42 -2.33 -5.24
C ARG A 251 -16.58 -3.10 -4.62
N GLU A 252 -17.79 -2.68 -4.97
CA GLU A 252 -19.04 -3.35 -4.59
C GLU A 252 -19.54 -4.26 -5.71
N GLY A 253 -20.13 -5.39 -5.33
CA GLY A 253 -20.75 -6.33 -6.26
C GLY A 253 -19.78 -7.36 -6.83
N GLN A 254 -20.12 -7.93 -7.98
CA GLN A 254 -19.31 -8.95 -8.64
C GLN A 254 -17.97 -8.37 -9.11
N TYR A 255 -16.89 -9.14 -8.94
CA TYR A 255 -15.55 -8.79 -9.41
C TYR A 255 -15.58 -8.36 -10.90
N PRO A 256 -14.92 -7.25 -11.28
CA PRO A 256 -13.96 -6.42 -10.52
C PRO A 256 -14.59 -5.39 -9.57
N GLY A 257 -15.92 -5.35 -9.48
CA GLY A 257 -16.68 -4.45 -8.64
C GLY A 257 -16.91 -3.07 -9.25
N GLN A 258 -17.75 -2.29 -8.58
CA GLN A 258 -18.08 -0.91 -8.94
C GLN A 258 -17.89 0.02 -7.75
N PHE A 259 -17.60 1.29 -8.02
CA PHE A 259 -17.70 2.31 -6.98
C PHE A 259 -19.17 2.50 -6.64
N MET A 260 -19.53 2.36 -5.37
CA MET A 260 -20.91 2.45 -4.89
C MET A 260 -21.00 3.45 -3.75
N VAL A 261 -22.02 4.30 -3.81
CA VAL A 261 -22.44 5.19 -2.72
C VAL A 261 -23.90 4.91 -2.42
N ARG A 262 -24.21 4.68 -1.15
CA ARG A 262 -25.58 4.64 -0.64
C ARG A 262 -25.83 5.89 0.20
N THR A 263 -26.90 6.61 -0.09
CA THR A 263 -27.28 7.80 0.67
C THR A 263 -27.99 7.43 1.96
N ARG A 264 -28.12 8.37 2.89
CA ARG A 264 -28.91 8.24 4.13
C ARG A 264 -30.39 7.97 3.86
N GLN A 265 -30.89 8.30 2.66
CA GLN A 265 -32.24 7.98 2.21
C GLN A 265 -32.37 6.58 1.59
N GLY A 266 -31.26 5.82 1.51
CA GLY A 266 -31.23 4.46 0.97
C GLY A 266 -31.03 4.36 -0.54
N GLN A 267 -30.90 5.49 -1.25
CA GLN A 267 -30.64 5.47 -2.70
C GLN A 267 -29.19 5.05 -2.98
N GLU A 268 -29.02 4.13 -3.93
CA GLU A 268 -27.71 3.66 -4.36
C GLU A 268 -27.32 4.25 -5.71
N TYR A 269 -26.04 4.60 -5.83
CA TYR A 269 -25.41 5.16 -7.01
C TYR A 269 -24.16 4.37 -7.32
N TYR A 270 -23.91 4.11 -8.61
CA TYR A 270 -22.82 3.28 -9.08
C TYR A 270 -21.99 3.98 -10.15
N LEU A 271 -20.68 3.77 -10.12
CA LEU A 271 -19.76 4.16 -11.17
C LEU A 271 -18.85 2.95 -11.53
N PRO A 272 -18.72 2.58 -12.81
CA PRO A 272 -17.86 1.49 -13.23
C PRO A 272 -16.40 1.70 -12.79
N PHE A 273 -15.71 0.62 -12.42
CA PHE A 273 -14.35 0.70 -11.88
C PHE A 273 -13.35 1.38 -12.85
N TYR A 274 -13.42 1.12 -14.15
CA TYR A 274 -12.54 1.77 -15.13
C TYR A 274 -12.69 3.31 -15.13
N ARG A 275 -13.92 3.84 -14.94
CA ARG A 275 -14.18 5.30 -14.86
C ARG A 275 -13.58 5.91 -13.60
N LEU A 276 -13.63 5.20 -12.48
CA LEU A 276 -12.94 5.61 -11.25
C LEU A 276 -11.43 5.75 -11.50
N VAL A 277 -10.81 4.80 -12.20
CA VAL A 277 -9.37 4.83 -12.52
C VAL A 277 -9.01 6.02 -13.43
N GLU A 278 -9.88 6.37 -14.38
CA GLU A 278 -9.70 7.52 -15.27
C GLU A 278 -9.76 8.86 -14.53
N GLU A 279 -10.66 9.00 -13.55
CA GLU A 279 -10.80 10.23 -12.77
C GLU A 279 -9.67 10.41 -11.75
N PHE A 280 -9.26 9.33 -11.08
CA PHE A 280 -8.20 9.35 -10.07
C PHE A 280 -6.83 9.82 -10.58
N LYS A 281 -6.57 9.80 -11.89
CA LYS A 281 -5.32 10.34 -12.43
C LYS A 281 -5.12 11.82 -12.12
N LYS A 282 -6.19 12.58 -11.90
CA LYS A 282 -6.19 14.02 -11.59
C LYS A 282 -5.77 14.33 -10.14
N PHE A 283 -5.81 13.34 -9.24
CA PHE A 283 -5.66 13.54 -7.79
C PHE A 283 -4.42 12.83 -7.21
N LYS A 284 -3.47 12.44 -8.05
CA LYS A 284 -2.21 11.81 -7.63
C LYS A 284 -1.24 12.85 -7.07
N THR A 285 -0.57 12.54 -5.97
CA THR A 285 0.52 13.37 -5.46
C THR A 285 1.81 13.19 -6.26
N PHE A 286 2.71 14.17 -6.22
CA PHE A 286 4.02 14.05 -6.86
C PHE A 286 4.78 12.80 -6.39
N ARG A 287 4.79 12.51 -5.08
CA ARG A 287 5.34 11.26 -4.53
C ARG A 287 4.78 10.01 -5.21
N CYS A 288 3.47 9.93 -5.46
CA CYS A 288 2.88 8.77 -6.14
C CYS A 288 3.25 8.71 -7.63
N LEU A 289 3.40 9.87 -8.28
CA LEU A 289 3.78 9.95 -9.69
C LEU A 289 5.24 9.55 -9.92
N ALA A 290 6.14 9.92 -9.01
CA ALA A 290 7.57 9.65 -9.11
C ALA A 290 8.04 8.40 -8.32
N CYS A 291 7.12 7.57 -7.80
CA CYS A 291 7.50 6.44 -6.96
C CYS A 291 8.18 5.31 -7.78
N PRO A 292 9.31 4.76 -7.31
CA PRO A 292 10.09 3.74 -8.04
C PRO A 292 9.57 2.31 -7.93
N ASP A 293 8.58 2.05 -7.08
CA ASP A 293 8.24 0.69 -6.68
C ASP A 293 6.73 0.42 -6.74
N TRP A 294 6.36 -0.67 -7.41
CA TRP A 294 5.01 -1.23 -7.39
C TRP A 294 4.83 -2.22 -6.23
N TRP A 295 5.87 -3.02 -5.97
CA TRP A 295 6.16 -3.68 -4.70
C TRP A 295 7.55 -3.24 -4.25
N SER A 296 7.73 -3.05 -2.96
CA SER A 296 9.03 -2.72 -2.38
C SER A 296 9.99 -3.89 -2.46
N GLY A 297 9.46 -5.13 -2.40
CA GLY A 297 10.27 -6.33 -2.45
C GLY A 297 10.81 -6.80 -1.09
N ILE A 298 10.41 -6.13 0.00
CA ILE A 298 10.96 -6.33 1.35
C ILE A 298 9.89 -6.54 2.43
N ALA A 299 8.66 -6.87 2.01
CA ALA A 299 7.64 -7.43 2.91
C ALA A 299 7.86 -8.93 3.13
N ASP A 300 7.14 -9.54 4.07
CA ASP A 300 7.08 -11.01 4.18
C ASP A 300 6.28 -11.64 3.04
N ILE A 301 5.19 -10.98 2.65
CA ILE A 301 4.32 -11.34 1.53
C ILE A 301 3.96 -10.09 0.73
N SER A 302 4.03 -10.15 -0.59
CA SER A 302 3.44 -9.13 -1.47
C SER A 302 2.18 -9.69 -2.13
N ILE A 303 1.13 -8.88 -2.19
CA ILE A 303 -0.12 -9.26 -2.83
C ILE A 303 -0.55 -8.23 -3.87
N SER A 304 -1.27 -8.66 -4.90
CA SER A 304 -1.95 -7.79 -5.84
C SER A 304 -3.24 -8.41 -6.32
N ASP A 305 -3.94 -7.69 -7.19
CA ASP A 305 -4.98 -8.28 -8.01
C ASP A 305 -4.44 -9.50 -8.78
N GLY A 306 -5.27 -10.53 -8.92
CA GLY A 306 -4.94 -11.75 -9.65
C GLY A 306 -5.11 -11.59 -11.16
N ASP A 307 -6.01 -10.68 -11.58
CA ASP A 307 -6.19 -10.30 -12.97
C ASP A 307 -5.03 -9.39 -13.41
N PRO A 308 -4.23 -9.81 -14.40
CA PRO A 308 -3.10 -9.01 -14.88
C PRO A 308 -3.55 -7.74 -15.63
N ASN A 309 -4.83 -7.63 -16.04
CA ASN A 309 -5.39 -6.46 -16.72
C ASN A 309 -6.86 -6.18 -16.32
N ILE A 310 -7.08 -5.96 -15.02
CA ILE A 310 -8.41 -5.61 -14.46
C ILE A 310 -9.10 -4.40 -15.12
N PHE A 311 -8.34 -3.48 -15.72
CA PHE A 311 -8.91 -2.31 -16.39
C PHE A 311 -9.74 -2.72 -17.60
N ASP A 312 -9.19 -3.57 -18.46
CA ASP A 312 -9.91 -4.07 -19.64
C ASP A 312 -11.05 -5.00 -19.24
N SER A 313 -10.84 -5.89 -18.26
CA SER A 313 -11.91 -6.74 -17.71
C SER A 313 -13.11 -5.93 -17.21
N SER A 314 -12.83 -4.80 -16.53
CA SER A 314 -13.85 -3.84 -16.06
C SER A 314 -14.56 -3.11 -17.21
N ARG A 315 -13.83 -2.72 -18.25
CA ARG A 315 -14.38 -2.03 -19.43
C ARG A 315 -15.25 -2.94 -20.29
N GLU A 316 -14.87 -4.21 -20.41
CA GLU A 316 -15.50 -5.19 -21.30
C GLU A 316 -16.57 -6.04 -20.57
N GLY A 317 -16.69 -5.91 -19.24
CA GLY A 317 -17.65 -6.64 -18.44
C GLY A 317 -17.32 -8.13 -18.31
N ILE A 318 -16.04 -8.51 -18.45
CA ILE A 318 -15.60 -9.90 -18.36
C ILE A 318 -15.55 -10.32 -16.89
N SER A 319 -16.43 -11.25 -16.52
CA SER A 319 -16.43 -11.85 -15.17
C SER A 319 -15.32 -12.90 -15.06
N ALA A 320 -14.14 -12.49 -14.59
CA ALA A 320 -13.09 -13.40 -14.16
C ALA A 320 -13.36 -13.91 -12.73
N LYS A 321 -12.82 -15.08 -12.38
CA LYS A 321 -12.84 -15.54 -10.98
C LYS A 321 -11.92 -14.65 -10.16
N ALA A 322 -12.44 -14.09 -9.07
CA ALA A 322 -11.66 -13.28 -8.16
C ALA A 322 -10.51 -14.10 -7.54
N SER A 323 -9.27 -13.68 -7.84
CA SER A 323 -8.06 -14.23 -7.25
C SER A 323 -7.10 -13.10 -6.90
N SER A 324 -6.11 -13.38 -6.07
CA SER A 324 -5.04 -12.47 -5.72
C SER A 324 -3.72 -13.12 -6.08
N THR A 325 -2.85 -12.39 -6.79
CA THR A 325 -1.45 -12.82 -6.88
C THR A 325 -0.82 -12.66 -5.50
N VAL A 326 -0.15 -13.71 -5.01
CA VAL A 326 0.56 -13.75 -3.73
C VAL A 326 2.01 -14.15 -3.99
N MET A 327 2.94 -13.29 -3.62
CA MET A 327 4.39 -13.51 -3.72
C MET A 327 4.97 -13.65 -2.32
N VAL A 328 5.49 -14.83 -2.00
CA VAL A 328 6.10 -15.14 -0.70
C VAL A 328 7.58 -14.81 -0.74
N ARG A 329 8.08 -14.06 0.24
CA ARG A 329 9.48 -13.60 0.27
C ARG A 329 10.29 -14.15 1.42
N THR A 330 9.70 -14.26 2.60
CA THR A 330 10.39 -14.69 3.82
C THR A 330 9.80 -15.99 4.37
N LYS A 331 10.52 -16.59 5.33
CA LYS A 331 10.01 -17.75 6.09
C LYS A 331 8.75 -17.40 6.90
N THR A 332 8.67 -16.18 7.43
CA THR A 332 7.48 -15.67 8.13
C THR A 332 6.28 -15.65 7.19
N GLY A 333 6.45 -15.12 5.97
CA GLY A 333 5.40 -15.11 4.96
C GLY A 333 4.98 -16.51 4.52
N ALA A 334 5.96 -17.41 4.32
CA ALA A 334 5.69 -18.80 3.96
C ALA A 334 4.87 -19.52 5.04
N ARG A 335 5.23 -19.33 6.32
CA ARG A 335 4.49 -19.89 7.46
C ARG A 335 3.07 -19.37 7.53
N LEU A 336 2.85 -18.07 7.33
CA LEU A 336 1.51 -17.48 7.38
C LEU A 336 0.61 -18.04 6.27
N LEU A 337 1.14 -18.14 5.04
CA LEU A 337 0.42 -18.73 3.92
C LEU A 337 0.10 -20.21 4.15
N GLU A 338 1.06 -20.98 4.66
CA GLU A 338 0.89 -22.39 4.97
C GLU A 338 -0.22 -22.62 6.01
N LEU A 339 -0.27 -21.80 7.06
CA LEU A 339 -1.34 -21.88 8.07
C LEU A 339 -2.71 -21.60 7.46
N ALA A 340 -2.83 -20.60 6.59
CA ALA A 340 -4.09 -20.29 5.91
C ALA A 340 -4.60 -21.48 5.06
N VAL A 341 -3.69 -22.18 4.38
CA VAL A 341 -4.03 -23.38 3.60
C VAL A 341 -4.39 -24.55 4.50
N ARG A 342 -3.60 -24.82 5.55
CA ARG A 342 -3.86 -25.91 6.51
C ARG A 342 -5.22 -25.78 7.21
N ARG A 343 -5.67 -24.54 7.44
CA ARG A 343 -7.00 -24.22 7.98
C ARG A 343 -8.14 -24.34 6.96
N ASN A 344 -7.84 -24.68 5.69
CA ASN A 344 -8.78 -24.60 4.57
C ASN A 344 -9.38 -23.20 4.37
N ALA A 345 -8.69 -22.15 4.84
CA ALA A 345 -9.14 -20.77 4.76
C ALA A 345 -8.87 -20.17 3.37
N ALA A 346 -7.87 -20.69 2.65
CA ALA A 346 -7.47 -20.25 1.32
C ALA A 346 -7.25 -21.42 0.35
N LYS A 347 -7.59 -21.19 -0.93
CA LYS A 347 -7.26 -22.06 -2.06
C LYS A 347 -6.10 -21.45 -2.83
N LEU A 348 -5.09 -22.27 -3.13
CA LEU A 348 -3.91 -21.84 -3.90
C LEU A 348 -3.82 -22.55 -5.25
N VAL A 349 -3.30 -21.84 -6.23
CA VAL A 349 -2.90 -22.35 -7.54
C VAL A 349 -1.49 -21.85 -7.84
N ASP A 350 -0.60 -22.75 -8.26
CA ASP A 350 0.75 -22.39 -8.66
C ASP A 350 0.72 -21.40 -9.84
N TYR A 351 1.52 -20.34 -9.72
CA TYR A 351 1.50 -19.24 -10.67
C TYR A 351 2.90 -18.67 -10.84
N THR A 352 3.24 -18.25 -12.06
CA THR A 352 4.47 -17.49 -12.31
C THR A 352 4.09 -16.05 -12.63
N PHE A 353 4.47 -15.12 -11.76
CA PHE A 353 4.27 -13.70 -12.00
C PHE A 353 5.36 -13.14 -12.91
N ASP A 354 4.95 -12.46 -13.98
CA ASP A 354 5.86 -11.75 -14.90
C ASP A 354 5.53 -10.24 -14.91
N ASN A 355 4.32 -9.90 -15.34
CA ASN A 355 3.87 -8.51 -15.42
C ASN A 355 2.36 -8.37 -15.17
N ASN A 356 1.93 -7.14 -14.89
CA ASN A 356 0.53 -6.71 -14.95
C ASN A 356 0.45 -5.21 -15.31
N LEU A 357 -0.77 -4.73 -15.60
CA LEU A 357 -0.97 -3.37 -16.05
C LEU A 357 -0.54 -2.34 -14.99
N GLY A 358 -0.79 -2.63 -13.71
CA GLY A 358 -0.42 -1.75 -12.61
C GLY A 358 1.09 -1.55 -12.49
N LEU A 359 1.84 -2.63 -12.61
CA LEU A 359 3.30 -2.64 -12.62
C LEU A 359 3.84 -1.91 -13.85
N GLU A 360 3.33 -2.21 -15.05
CA GLU A 360 3.82 -1.58 -16.27
C GLU A 360 3.59 -0.06 -16.26
N ARG A 361 2.41 0.39 -15.85
CA ARG A 361 2.12 1.82 -15.70
C ARG A 361 3.06 2.49 -14.69
N LYS A 362 3.35 1.81 -13.57
CA LYS A 362 4.28 2.31 -12.55
C LYS A 362 5.70 2.47 -13.12
N ARG A 363 6.17 1.43 -13.81
CA ARG A 363 7.48 1.35 -14.45
C ARG A 363 7.68 2.50 -15.44
N GLN A 364 6.76 2.65 -16.38
CA GLN A 364 6.86 3.67 -17.42
C GLN A 364 6.79 5.09 -16.85
N ARG A 365 5.92 5.32 -15.85
CA ARG A 365 5.83 6.61 -15.18
C ARG A 365 7.12 6.97 -14.45
N TYR A 366 7.71 6.05 -13.68
CA TYR A 366 8.98 6.30 -12.99
C TYR A 366 10.09 6.63 -13.98
N ARG A 367 10.22 5.86 -15.07
CA ARG A 367 11.19 6.11 -16.14
C ARG A 367 11.04 7.52 -16.72
N SER A 368 9.80 7.99 -16.95
CA SER A 368 9.54 9.34 -17.44
C SER A 368 10.08 10.42 -16.49
N TYR A 369 9.85 10.30 -15.18
CA TYR A 369 10.39 11.26 -14.21
C TYR A 369 11.92 11.17 -14.08
N ALA A 370 12.48 9.96 -14.07
CA ALA A 370 13.92 9.76 -14.01
C ALA A 370 14.64 10.35 -15.24
N ALA A 371 14.07 10.18 -16.44
CA ALA A 371 14.64 10.69 -17.68
C ALA A 371 14.58 12.21 -17.79
N LYS A 372 13.54 12.86 -17.24
CA LYS A 372 13.43 14.32 -17.21
C LYS A 372 14.52 14.97 -16.35
N GLY A 373 14.82 14.38 -15.19
CA GLY A 373 15.88 14.85 -14.31
C GLY A 373 15.68 16.28 -13.76
N ASP A 374 14.45 16.81 -13.82
CA ASP A 374 14.11 18.19 -13.48
C ASP A 374 13.83 18.40 -11.99
N ARG A 375 13.60 17.30 -11.25
CA ARG A 375 13.28 17.31 -9.82
C ARG A 375 13.93 16.15 -9.09
N ARG A 376 14.15 16.32 -7.77
CA ARG A 376 14.51 15.20 -6.87
C ARG A 376 13.35 14.20 -6.84
N ILE A 377 13.66 12.92 -7.08
CA ILE A 377 12.70 11.81 -7.03
C ILE A 377 13.23 10.71 -6.10
N PRO A 378 12.37 9.84 -5.55
CA PRO A 378 12.83 8.75 -4.67
C PRO A 378 13.78 7.80 -5.39
N LEU A 379 14.77 7.29 -4.66
CA LEU A 379 15.79 6.40 -5.20
C LEU A 379 15.22 5.00 -5.48
N ALA A 380 15.46 4.52 -6.71
CA ALA A 380 15.13 3.17 -7.13
C ALA A 380 16.05 2.12 -6.48
N PRO A 381 15.50 0.97 -6.03
CA PRO A 381 16.30 -0.17 -5.61
C PRO A 381 16.87 -0.90 -6.82
N GLY A 382 18.06 -0.50 -7.27
CA GLY A 382 18.77 -1.12 -8.39
C GLY A 382 18.55 -0.41 -9.74
N ARG A 383 19.30 -0.87 -10.74
CA ARG A 383 19.30 -0.29 -12.09
C ARG A 383 18.10 -0.79 -12.89
N ASP A 384 17.48 0.11 -13.63
CA ASP A 384 16.39 -0.17 -14.58
C ASP A 384 16.81 0.36 -15.95
N MET A 385 17.63 -0.42 -16.67
CA MET A 385 18.21 -0.01 -17.96
C MET A 385 17.58 -0.73 -19.15
N ASP A 386 16.71 -1.71 -18.92
CA ASP A 386 16.12 -2.54 -19.95
C ASP A 386 14.84 -1.90 -20.51
N TYR A 387 15.01 -0.86 -21.34
CA TYR A 387 13.95 -0.28 -22.17
C TYR A 387 14.50 0.50 -23.36
N SER A 388 13.79 0.41 -24.50
CA SER A 388 14.10 1.18 -25.72
C SER A 388 13.26 2.45 -25.85
N GLN A 389 12.10 2.50 -25.20
CA GLN A 389 11.16 3.62 -25.25
C GLN A 389 10.45 3.79 -23.91
N ILE A 390 10.08 5.04 -23.59
CA ILE A 390 9.24 5.38 -22.44
C ILE A 390 7.84 5.68 -22.96
N LEU A 391 6.86 4.94 -22.47
CA LEU A 391 5.46 5.07 -22.86
C LEU A 391 4.68 5.94 -21.86
N SER A 392 3.70 6.68 -22.35
CA SER A 392 2.71 7.35 -21.49
C SER A 392 1.73 6.34 -20.87
N ASP A 393 1.06 6.73 -19.77
CA ASP A 393 0.02 5.91 -19.12
C ASP A 393 -1.07 5.47 -20.14
N ASP A 394 -1.49 6.36 -21.06
CA ASP A 394 -2.53 6.07 -22.05
C ASP A 394 -2.03 5.12 -23.15
N GLU A 395 -0.76 5.22 -23.55
CA GLU A 395 -0.14 4.27 -24.48
C GLU A 395 -0.02 2.88 -23.86
N VAL A 396 0.36 2.78 -22.59
CA VAL A 396 0.42 1.49 -21.86
C VAL A 396 -0.97 0.87 -21.76
N ILE A 397 -2.01 1.65 -21.46
CA ILE A 397 -3.39 1.15 -21.42
C ILE A 397 -3.82 0.65 -22.79
N ARG A 398 -3.50 1.37 -23.87
CA ARG A 398 -3.87 0.98 -25.25
C ARG A 398 -3.13 -0.25 -25.75
N ILE A 399 -1.84 -0.38 -25.45
CA ILE A 399 -0.99 -1.49 -25.90
C ILE A 399 -1.22 -2.73 -25.01
N GLY A 400 -1.63 -2.53 -23.76
CA GLY A 400 -1.73 -3.57 -22.75
C GLY A 400 -0.37 -3.99 -22.21
N ILE A 401 -0.31 -5.18 -21.61
CA ILE A 401 0.88 -5.74 -20.95
C ILE A 401 1.81 -6.54 -21.90
N GLY A 402 1.52 -6.56 -23.20
CA GLY A 402 2.26 -7.36 -24.19
C GLY A 402 2.10 -8.88 -24.00
N SER A 403 3.09 -9.67 -24.48
CA SER A 403 3.15 -11.14 -24.33
C SER A 403 3.59 -11.62 -22.94
N LYS A 404 4.05 -10.69 -22.11
CA LYS A 404 4.46 -10.89 -20.72
C LYS A 404 3.24 -10.80 -19.81
N GLN A 405 2.51 -11.90 -19.71
CA GLN A 405 1.43 -12.08 -18.73
C GLN A 405 1.86 -13.20 -17.79
N GLY A 406 1.59 -13.09 -16.49
CA GLY A 406 1.81 -14.23 -15.62
C GLY A 406 0.90 -15.39 -16.00
N ARG A 407 1.39 -16.62 -15.81
CA ARG A 407 0.73 -17.85 -16.30
C ARG A 407 0.66 -18.89 -15.18
N PRO A 408 -0.33 -19.80 -15.21
CA PRO A 408 -0.29 -21.01 -14.38
C PRO A 408 1.03 -21.77 -14.63
N ALA A 409 1.63 -22.32 -13.58
CA ALA A 409 2.86 -23.09 -13.73
C ALA A 409 2.66 -24.26 -14.72
N GLY A 410 3.52 -24.38 -15.74
CA GLY A 410 3.49 -25.47 -16.72
C GLY A 410 2.91 -25.15 -18.10
N GLN A 411 2.46 -23.92 -18.36
CA GLN A 411 2.13 -23.45 -19.71
C GLN A 411 3.25 -22.53 -20.24
N MET A 412 4.26 -23.13 -20.89
CA MET A 412 5.31 -22.42 -21.63
C MET A 412 4.77 -21.87 -22.95
#